data_AF-A0A5C7DQ12-F1
#
_entry.id   AF-A0A5C7DQ12-F1
#
_cell.length_a   1.000
_cell.length_b   1.000
_cell.length_c   1.000
_cell.angle_alpha   90.00
_cell.angle_beta   90.00
_cell.angle_gamma   90.00
#
_symmetry.space_group_name_H-M   'P 1'
#
loop_
_entity.id
_entity.type
_entity.pdbx_description
1 polymer ?
#
loop_
_entity_poly.entity_id
_entity_poly.type
_entity_poly.pdbx_seq_one_letter_code
_entity_poly.pdbx_strand_id
1 'polypeptide(L)'
;MSNSFLIFLIIALIVFIVLGIIAVIFFTKKDKTKATSASKSSLKISNIEDFIAKAGSAKNSKDIQELILHFLNTQKIGNNPKDSATKRKLDFISAISANANSTPKNISFLNNELKKRYKGLRKEIDAYEQIGLAKRKMRES
;
A
#
# COMPACT_ATOMS: atom_id res chain seq x y z
N MET A 1 37.91 -27.92 44.14
CA MET A 1 36.57 -27.69 43.55
C MET A 1 36.06 -29.05 43.10
N SER A 2 34.99 -29.56 43.72
CA SER A 2 34.54 -30.94 43.48
C SER A 2 34.01 -31.09 42.06
N ASN A 3 34.26 -32.24 41.41
CA ASN A 3 33.79 -32.51 40.04
C ASN A 3 32.26 -32.27 39.90
N SER A 4 31.48 -32.55 40.95
CA SER A 4 30.05 -32.28 41.02
C SER A 4 29.69 -30.79 40.94
N PHE A 5 30.53 -29.90 41.48
CA PHE A 5 30.32 -28.45 41.39
C PHE A 5 30.61 -27.94 39.98
N LEU A 6 31.64 -28.47 39.32
CA LEU A 6 31.95 -28.16 37.91
C LEU A 6 30.83 -28.64 36.97
N ILE A 7 30.30 -29.84 37.19
CA ILE A 7 29.19 -30.38 36.39
C ILE A 7 27.93 -29.51 36.56
N PHE A 8 27.61 -29.09 37.78
CA PHE A 8 26.47 -28.20 38.05
C PHE A 8 26.61 -26.85 37.33
N LEU A 9 27.83 -26.28 37.32
CA LEU A 9 28.12 -25.01 36.66
C LEU A 9 27.96 -25.12 35.13
N ILE A 10 28.41 -26.23 34.53
CA ILE A 10 28.24 -26.50 33.09
C ILE A 10 26.76 -26.63 32.73
N ILE A 11 25.97 -27.35 33.53
CA ILE A 11 24.52 -27.51 33.29
C ILE A 11 23.80 -26.15 33.40
N ALA A 12 24.14 -25.35 34.41
CA ALA A 12 23.56 -24.01 34.58
C ALA A 12 23.88 -23.08 33.38
N LEU A 13 25.10 -23.16 32.85
CA LEU A 13 25.52 -22.39 31.68
C LEU A 13 24.70 -22.78 30.44
N ILE A 14 24.48 -24.07 30.20
CA ILE A 14 23.70 -24.58 29.06
C ILE A 14 22.25 -24.08 29.14
N VAL A 15 21.63 -24.13 30.33
CA VAL A 15 20.27 -23.63 30.54
C VAL A 15 20.17 -22.12 30.23
N PHE A 16 21.16 -21.34 30.64
CA PHE A 16 21.21 -19.91 30.33
C PHE A 16 21.30 -19.62 28.83
N ILE A 17 22.08 -20.40 28.09
CA ILE A 17 22.20 -20.27 26.62
C ILE A 17 20.85 -20.56 25.95
N VAL A 18 20.16 -21.63 26.37
CA VAL A 18 18.84 -22.00 25.83
C VAL A 18 17.80 -20.91 26.09
N LEU A 19 17.75 -20.36 27.31
CA LEU A 19 16.85 -19.25 27.65
C LEU A 19 17.16 -17.98 26.86
N GLY A 20 18.45 -17.67 26.64
CA GLY A 20 18.88 -16.55 25.82
C GLY A 20 18.40 -16.67 24.36
N ILE A 21 18.51 -17.86 23.76
CA ILE A 21 18.03 -18.11 22.38
C ILE A 21 16.51 -17.95 22.29
N ILE A 22 15.76 -18.48 23.28
CA ILE A 22 14.30 -18.34 23.33
C ILE A 22 13.91 -16.86 23.45
N ALA A 23 14.57 -16.10 24.33
CA ALA A 23 14.33 -14.67 24.49
C ALA A 23 14.63 -13.89 23.20
N VAL A 24 15.74 -14.19 22.50
CA VAL A 24 16.07 -13.57 21.21
C VAL A 24 14.99 -13.89 20.17
N ILE A 25 14.50 -15.13 20.07
CA ILE A 25 13.42 -15.50 19.13
C ILE A 25 12.11 -14.77 19.50
N PHE A 26 11.80 -14.63 20.79
CA PHE A 26 10.60 -13.92 21.24
C PHE A 26 10.67 -12.41 20.99
N PHE A 27 11.83 -11.78 21.21
CA PHE A 27 12.04 -10.34 20.95
C PHE A 27 12.27 -10.01 19.47
N THR A 28 12.74 -10.95 18.66
CA THR A 28 12.93 -10.75 17.20
C THR A 28 11.66 -11.02 16.39
N LYS A 29 10.60 -11.58 16.99
CA LYS A 29 9.23 -11.49 16.46
C LYS A 29 8.62 -10.11 16.75
N LYS A 30 9.34 -9.04 16.38
CA LYS A 30 8.76 -7.72 16.24
C LYS A 30 8.15 -7.67 14.85
N ASP A 31 6.83 -7.71 14.83
CA ASP A 31 5.99 -7.60 13.64
C ASP A 31 6.60 -6.69 12.58
N LYS A 32 7.00 -7.27 11.45
CA LYS A 32 7.18 -6.53 10.20
C LYS A 32 5.81 -6.16 9.62
N THR A 33 5.04 -5.38 10.36
CA THR A 33 3.90 -4.61 9.82
C THR A 33 3.47 -3.59 10.85
N LYS A 34 4.02 -2.38 10.74
CA LYS A 34 3.33 -1.10 10.93
C LYS A 34 4.33 0.02 10.69
N ALA A 35 4.77 0.13 9.43
CA ALA A 35 5.15 1.44 8.92
C ALA A 35 3.86 2.26 8.77
N THR A 36 3.81 3.38 9.48
CA THR A 36 2.93 4.53 9.22
C THR A 36 1.46 4.37 9.61
N SER A 37 1.15 4.67 10.87
CA SER A 37 -0.16 5.23 11.25
C SER A 37 0.05 6.56 11.97
N ALA A 38 0.55 7.55 11.22
CA ALA A 38 0.54 8.95 11.63
C ALA A 38 0.34 9.84 10.39
N SER A 39 -0.80 9.67 9.71
CA SER A 39 -1.49 10.79 9.06
C SER A 39 -2.89 10.80 9.63
N LYS A 40 -3.07 11.60 10.70
CA LYS A 40 -4.36 11.95 11.27
C LYS A 40 -4.95 13.08 10.44
N SER A 41 -5.09 12.86 9.14
CA SER A 41 -6.07 13.55 8.31
C SER A 41 -7.12 12.50 8.05
N SER A 42 -8.25 12.57 8.75
CA SER A 42 -9.40 11.78 8.40
C SER A 42 -9.85 12.24 7.02
N LEU A 43 -9.28 11.64 5.98
CA LEU A 43 -9.86 11.64 4.65
C LEU A 43 -11.22 10.96 4.82
N LYS A 44 -12.24 11.74 5.18
CA LYS A 44 -13.63 11.31 5.18
C LYS A 44 -13.94 11.01 3.72
N ILE A 45 -13.88 9.74 3.40
CA ILE A 45 -14.12 9.18 2.08
C ILE A 45 -15.11 8.05 2.34
N SER A 46 -16.32 8.24 1.85
CA SER A 46 -17.46 7.36 2.08
C SER A 46 -17.66 6.40 0.92
N ASN A 47 -17.31 6.82 -0.31
CA ASN A 47 -17.55 6.04 -1.51
C ASN A 47 -16.49 6.29 -2.59
N ILE A 48 -16.65 5.63 -3.75
CA ILE A 48 -15.75 5.75 -4.89
C ILE A 48 -15.77 7.14 -5.55
N GLU A 49 -16.91 7.83 -5.55
CA GLU A 49 -17.02 9.17 -6.13
C GLU A 49 -16.19 10.18 -5.33
N ASP A 50 -16.14 10.04 -4.00
CA ASP A 50 -15.27 10.85 -3.14
C ASP A 50 -13.79 10.66 -3.49
N PHE A 51 -13.37 9.42 -3.81
CA PHE A 51 -12.00 9.14 -4.25
C PHE A 51 -11.69 9.84 -5.58
N ILE A 52 -12.60 9.74 -6.55
CA ILE A 52 -12.44 10.37 -7.88
C ILE A 52 -12.40 11.89 -7.75
N ALA A 53 -13.31 12.48 -6.98
CA ALA A 53 -13.38 13.92 -6.75
C ALA A 53 -12.08 14.44 -6.10
N LYS A 54 -11.62 13.77 -5.04
CA LYS A 54 -10.37 14.13 -4.36
C LYS A 54 -9.14 13.92 -5.24
N ALA A 55 -9.13 12.89 -6.08
CA ALA A 55 -8.06 12.67 -7.04
C ALA A 55 -7.98 13.81 -8.06
N GLY A 56 -9.12 14.35 -8.50
CA GLY A 56 -9.17 15.50 -9.39
C GLY A 56 -8.78 16.83 -8.73
N SER A 57 -9.03 17.00 -7.42
CA SER A 57 -8.81 18.27 -6.70
C SER A 57 -7.51 18.33 -5.89
N ALA A 58 -6.77 17.22 -5.77
CA ALA A 58 -5.56 17.17 -4.96
C ALA A 58 -4.50 18.14 -5.50
N LYS A 59 -3.96 18.98 -4.59
CA LYS A 59 -3.08 20.12 -4.94
C LYS A 59 -1.59 19.80 -4.89
N ASN A 60 -1.20 18.66 -4.34
CA ASN A 60 0.21 18.29 -4.23
C ASN A 60 0.39 16.78 -4.35
N SER A 61 1.62 16.36 -4.68
CA SER A 61 1.96 14.95 -4.89
C SER A 61 1.83 14.10 -3.62
N LYS A 62 2.00 14.68 -2.43
CA LYS A 62 1.93 13.94 -1.16
C LYS A 62 0.49 13.53 -0.85
N ASP A 63 -0.47 14.44 -1.00
CA ASP A 63 -1.89 14.17 -0.82
C ASP A 63 -2.38 13.11 -1.82
N ILE A 64 -1.88 13.15 -3.05
CA ILE A 64 -2.18 12.13 -4.08
C ILE A 64 -1.65 10.77 -3.63
N GLN A 65 -0.42 10.69 -3.11
CA GLN A 65 0.14 9.45 -2.60
C GLN A 65 -0.66 8.90 -1.41
N GLU A 66 -1.05 9.74 -0.46
CA GLU A 66 -1.90 9.34 0.67
C GLU A 66 -3.28 8.83 0.19
N LEU A 67 -3.86 9.50 -0.81
CA LEU A 67 -5.12 9.07 -1.42
C LEU A 67 -5.01 7.72 -2.14
N ILE A 68 -3.92 7.49 -2.88
CA ILE A 68 -3.62 6.21 -3.53
C ILE A 68 -3.52 5.09 -2.49
N LEU A 69 -2.79 5.32 -1.41
CA LEU A 69 -2.65 4.33 -0.33
C LEU A 69 -4.01 4.03 0.31
N HIS A 70 -4.83 5.05 0.55
CA HIS A 70 -6.17 4.88 1.10
C HIS A 70 -7.08 4.08 0.15
N PHE A 71 -7.03 4.35 -1.15
CA PHE A 71 -7.76 3.61 -2.16
C PHE A 71 -7.34 2.13 -2.19
N LEU A 72 -6.03 1.87 -2.27
CA LEU A 72 -5.48 0.51 -2.33
C LEU A 72 -5.82 -0.33 -1.09
N ASN A 73 -6.01 0.30 0.07
CA ASN A 73 -6.31 -0.40 1.32
C ASN A 73 -7.81 -0.64 1.54
N THR A 74 -8.69 0.16 0.94
CA THR A 74 -10.14 0.11 1.20
C THR A 74 -10.96 -0.40 0.03
N GLN A 75 -10.49 -0.19 -1.21
CA GLN A 75 -11.26 -0.50 -2.41
C GLN A 75 -10.82 -1.83 -3.02
N LYS A 76 -11.77 -2.76 -3.14
CA LYS A 76 -11.61 -3.98 -3.95
C LYS A 76 -12.16 -3.76 -5.35
N ILE A 77 -11.41 -4.10 -6.39
CA ILE A 77 -11.86 -4.01 -7.78
C ILE A 77 -12.46 -5.37 -8.19
N GLY A 78 -13.60 -5.36 -8.88
CA GLY A 78 -14.20 -6.56 -9.43
C GLY A 78 -13.40 -7.09 -10.62
N ASN A 79 -13.62 -8.35 -11.02
CA ASN A 79 -12.87 -8.94 -12.14
C ASN A 79 -13.50 -8.67 -13.52
N ASN A 80 -14.73 -8.13 -13.57
CA ASN A 80 -15.43 -7.86 -14.81
C ASN A 80 -15.27 -6.39 -15.21
N PRO A 81 -14.49 -6.05 -16.24
CA PRO A 81 -14.28 -4.65 -16.64
C PRO A 81 -15.53 -3.98 -17.23
N LYS A 82 -16.57 -4.75 -17.59
CA LYS A 82 -17.82 -4.22 -18.12
C LYS A 82 -18.78 -3.75 -17.03
N ASP A 83 -18.59 -4.23 -15.80
CA ASP A 83 -19.40 -3.87 -14.63
C ASP A 83 -19.23 -2.39 -14.25
N SER A 84 -20.32 -1.73 -13.87
CA SER A 84 -20.34 -0.30 -13.57
C SER A 84 -19.49 0.05 -12.34
N ALA A 85 -19.55 -0.77 -11.29
CA ALA A 85 -18.77 -0.54 -10.07
C ALA A 85 -17.27 -0.72 -10.33
N THR A 86 -16.91 -1.65 -11.20
CA THR A 86 -15.52 -1.86 -11.65
C THR A 86 -15.04 -0.70 -12.51
N LYS A 87 -15.83 -0.25 -13.48
CA LYS A 87 -15.52 0.95 -14.28
C LYS A 87 -15.29 2.18 -13.40
N ARG A 88 -16.13 2.42 -12.38
CA ARG A 88 -15.89 3.54 -11.47
C ARG A 88 -14.59 3.45 -10.69
N LYS A 89 -14.16 2.25 -10.30
CA LYS A 89 -12.85 2.08 -9.67
C LYS A 89 -11.70 2.28 -10.64
N LEU A 90 -11.89 1.98 -11.93
CA LEU A 90 -10.93 2.30 -12.98
C LEU A 90 -10.90 3.81 -13.28
N ASP A 91 -12.04 4.51 -13.17
CA ASP A 91 -12.10 5.98 -13.32
C ASP A 91 -11.20 6.71 -12.31
N PHE A 92 -11.01 6.14 -11.11
CA PHE A 92 -10.03 6.66 -10.15
C PHE A 92 -8.60 6.66 -10.72
N ILE A 93 -8.20 5.63 -11.46
CA ILE A 93 -6.89 5.56 -12.12
C ILE A 93 -6.75 6.68 -13.15
N SER A 94 -7.80 6.90 -13.95
CA SER A 94 -7.86 8.00 -14.91
C SER A 94 -7.79 9.35 -14.21
N ALA A 95 -8.49 9.54 -13.09
CA ALA A 95 -8.49 10.78 -12.32
C ALA A 95 -7.11 11.09 -11.72
N ILE A 96 -6.42 10.09 -11.16
CA ILE A 96 -5.05 10.24 -10.65
C ILE A 96 -4.09 10.60 -11.78
N SER A 97 -4.21 9.97 -12.94
CA SER A 97 -3.32 10.22 -14.08
C SER A 97 -3.59 11.58 -14.75
N ALA A 98 -4.83 12.05 -14.70
CA ALA A 98 -5.27 13.34 -15.24
C ALA A 98 -4.88 14.54 -14.35
N ASN A 99 -4.54 14.33 -13.08
CA ASN A 99 -4.18 15.41 -12.17
C ASN A 99 -2.77 15.93 -12.46
N ALA A 100 -2.65 17.24 -12.73
CA ALA A 100 -1.40 17.94 -13.01
C ALA A 100 -0.34 17.86 -11.89
N ASN A 101 -0.76 17.62 -10.64
CA ASN A 101 0.11 17.43 -9.48
C ASN A 101 0.54 15.97 -9.28
N SER A 102 -0.01 15.03 -10.07
CA SER A 102 0.34 13.62 -10.00
C SER A 102 1.66 13.38 -10.72
N THR A 103 2.66 12.92 -9.97
CA THR A 103 3.98 12.61 -10.50
C THR A 103 3.98 11.26 -11.23
N PRO A 104 4.93 11.01 -12.15
CA PRO A 104 5.09 9.68 -12.77
C PRO A 104 5.27 8.55 -11.74
N LYS A 105 5.91 8.85 -10.60
CA LYS A 105 6.05 7.92 -9.48
C LYS A 105 4.70 7.53 -8.86
N ASN A 106 3.79 8.48 -8.66
CA ASN A 106 2.45 8.20 -8.12
C ASN A 106 1.65 7.29 -9.07
N ILE A 107 1.66 7.63 -10.37
CA ILE A 107 0.92 6.89 -11.40
C ILE A 107 1.46 5.46 -11.52
N SER A 108 2.78 5.31 -11.69
CA SER A 108 3.42 3.99 -11.79
C SER A 108 3.22 3.15 -10.53
N PHE A 109 3.29 3.76 -9.34
CA PHE A 109 3.03 3.07 -8.07
C PHE A 109 1.61 2.51 -8.01
N LEU A 110 0.59 3.33 -8.28
CA LEU A 110 -0.80 2.89 -8.32
C LEU A 110 -1.00 1.72 -9.30
N ASN A 111 -0.51 1.88 -10.53
CA ASN A 111 -0.74 0.90 -11.59
C ASN A 111 -0.02 -0.41 -11.32
N ASN A 112 1.21 -0.36 -10.82
CA ASN A 112 1.95 -1.57 -10.46
C ASN A 112 1.26 -2.33 -9.32
N GLU A 113 0.79 -1.63 -8.28
CA GLU A 113 0.06 -2.26 -7.18
C GLU A 113 -1.25 -2.89 -7.63
N LEU A 114 -2.01 -2.23 -8.50
CA LEU A 114 -3.25 -2.77 -9.04
C LEU A 114 -2.99 -3.96 -9.98
N LYS A 115 -2.00 -3.89 -10.88
CA LYS A 115 -1.67 -4.98 -11.82
C LYS A 115 -1.12 -6.23 -11.13
N LYS A 116 -0.53 -6.09 -9.94
CA LYS A 116 -0.14 -7.23 -9.07
C LYS A 116 -1.38 -7.94 -8.52
N ARG A 117 -2.37 -7.17 -8.07
CA ARG A 117 -3.59 -7.68 -7.40
C ARG A 117 -4.65 -8.19 -8.39
N TYR A 118 -4.80 -7.53 -9.54
CA TYR A 118 -5.87 -7.75 -10.52
C TYR A 118 -5.30 -8.07 -11.90
N LYS A 119 -4.73 -9.28 -12.06
CA LYS A 119 -4.05 -9.70 -13.30
C LYS A 119 -4.97 -9.66 -14.54
N GLY A 120 -6.26 -9.94 -14.36
CA GLY A 120 -7.27 -9.91 -15.42
C GLY A 120 -7.64 -8.51 -15.91
N LEU A 121 -7.24 -7.45 -15.19
CA LEU A 121 -7.56 -6.06 -15.52
C LEU A 121 -6.36 -5.26 -16.01
N ARG A 122 -5.23 -5.91 -16.34
CA ARG A 122 -4.00 -5.18 -16.70
C ARG A 122 -4.20 -4.24 -17.87
N LYS A 123 -4.89 -4.72 -18.92
CA LYS A 123 -5.17 -3.93 -20.13
C LYS A 123 -6.04 -2.72 -19.83
N GLU A 124 -7.01 -2.89 -18.94
CA GLU A 124 -7.93 -1.84 -18.54
C GLU A 124 -7.25 -0.81 -17.64
N ILE A 125 -6.40 -1.25 -16.71
CA ILE A 125 -5.58 -0.35 -15.90
C ILE A 125 -4.70 0.52 -16.83
N ASP A 126 -4.05 -0.09 -17.82
CA ASP A 126 -3.26 0.62 -18.84
C ASP A 126 -4.12 1.59 -19.65
N ALA A 127 -5.30 1.16 -20.10
CA ALA A 127 -6.19 2.01 -20.87
C ALA A 127 -6.65 3.24 -20.07
N TYR A 128 -7.05 3.06 -18.81
CA TYR A 128 -7.51 4.16 -17.97
C TYR A 128 -6.38 5.12 -17.55
N GLU A 129 -5.16 4.62 -17.39
CA GLU A 129 -3.96 5.46 -17.28
C GLU A 129 -3.84 6.37 -18.51
N GLN A 130 -3.86 5.79 -19.72
CA GLN A 130 -3.72 6.54 -20.97
C GLN A 130 -4.86 7.55 -21.16
N ILE A 131 -6.10 7.18 -20.82
CA ILE A 131 -7.24 8.11 -20.82
C ILE A 131 -6.96 9.30 -19.91
N GLY A 132 -6.44 9.07 -18.70
CA GLY A 132 -6.10 10.15 -17.78
C GLY A 132 -4.97 11.03 -18.29
N LEU A 133 -3.89 10.44 -18.82
CA LEU A 133 -2.78 11.18 -19.42
C LEU A 133 -3.22 12.01 -20.63
N ALA A 134 -4.11 11.47 -21.48
CA ALA A 134 -4.67 12.22 -22.60
C ALA A 134 -5.50 13.41 -22.12
N LYS A 135 -6.37 13.24 -21.10
CA LYS A 135 -7.11 14.34 -20.48
C LYS A 135 -6.20 15.43 -19.90
N ARG A 136 -5.05 15.03 -19.32
CA ARG A 136 -4.05 15.97 -18.81
C ARG A 136 -3.48 16.83 -19.94
N LYS A 137 -3.04 16.19 -21.02
CA LYS A 137 -2.50 16.89 -22.20
C LYS A 137 -3.50 17.89 -22.78
N MET A 138 -4.78 17.54 -22.84
CA MET A 138 -5.86 18.41 -23.34
C MET A 138 -6.15 19.63 -22.43
N ARG A 139 -5.74 19.61 -21.16
CA ARG A 139 -5.90 20.76 -20.24
C ARG A 139 -4.69 21.69 -20.26
N GLU A 140 -3.56 21.18 -20.71
CA GLU A 140 -2.28 21.90 -20.80
C GLU A 140 -2.08 22.51 -22.20
N SER A 141 -2.86 22.09 -23.19
CA SER A 141 -2.96 22.68 -24.55
C SER A 141 -3.88 23.87 -24.59
#